data_AF-A0A8S9JZZ6-F1
#
_entry.id   AF-A0A8S9JZZ6-F1
#
_cell.length_a   1.000
_cell.length_b   1.000
_cell.length_c   1.000
_cell.angle_alpha   90.00
_cell.angle_beta   90.00
_cell.angle_gamma   90.00
#
_symmetry.space_group_name_H-M   'P 1'
#
loop_
_entity.id
_entity.type
_entity.pdbx_description
1 polymer ?
#
loop_
_entity_poly.entity_id
_entity_poly.type
_entity_poly.pdbx_seq_one_letter_code
_entity_poly.pdbx_strand_id
1 'polypeptide(L)'
;MEGRATTTSAAESPEIQYHPPNPPNQIFILSGQSNMAGRGGVIKDHHLNRWVWDKVVPSECSPDSSILRLRADLRWEEAREPLHADIDTGKVCGVGPGMAFANAWILANSFVTGTIAEASGKKKHGLKHRSKEVIKSLTPRQCS
;
A
#
# COMPACT_ATOMS: atom_id res chain seq x y z
N MET A 1 17.66 40.15 -44.71
CA MET A 1 18.12 38.85 -44.18
C MET A 1 17.94 38.89 -42.68
N GLU A 2 16.77 38.52 -42.18
CA GLU A 2 16.55 38.32 -40.74
C GLU A 2 15.72 37.04 -40.61
N GLY A 3 16.38 36.00 -40.10
CA GLY A 3 15.83 34.66 -39.99
C GLY A 3 14.84 34.58 -38.83
N ARG A 4 13.58 34.28 -39.15
CA ARG A 4 12.56 33.91 -38.17
C ARG A 4 12.77 32.45 -37.78
N ALA A 5 13.34 32.22 -36.60
CA ALA A 5 13.45 30.88 -36.04
C ALA A 5 12.05 30.38 -35.65
N THR A 6 11.59 29.35 -36.35
CA THR A 6 10.39 28.58 -36.02
C THR A 6 10.75 27.62 -34.88
N THR A 7 10.40 27.96 -33.64
CA THR A 7 10.55 27.03 -32.52
C THR A 7 9.37 26.06 -32.55
N THR A 8 9.68 24.85 -33.01
CA THR A 8 8.85 23.64 -32.98
C THR A 8 8.23 23.41 -31.60
N SER A 9 6.91 23.36 -31.57
CA SER A 9 6.10 22.84 -30.47
C SER A 9 6.38 21.34 -30.31
N ALA A 10 7.01 20.96 -29.21
CA ALA A 10 6.99 19.58 -28.72
C ALA A 10 5.76 19.44 -27.81
N ALA A 11 4.88 18.52 -28.17
CA ALA A 11 3.66 18.20 -27.44
C ALA A 11 3.99 17.78 -26.00
N GLU A 12 3.49 18.57 -25.05
CA GLU A 12 3.52 18.25 -23.62
C GLU A 12 2.50 17.14 -23.36
N SER A 13 3.00 15.95 -23.03
CA SER A 13 2.18 14.82 -22.58
C SER A 13 1.44 15.25 -21.30
N PRO A 14 0.13 14.97 -21.16
CA PRO A 14 -0.62 15.46 -20.00
C PRO A 14 -0.04 14.84 -18.72
N GLU A 15 0.55 15.68 -17.86
CA GLU A 15 0.81 15.32 -16.48
C GLU A 15 -0.54 14.95 -15.83
N ILE A 16 -0.75 13.67 -15.54
CA ILE A 16 -1.88 13.23 -14.72
C ILE A 16 -1.70 13.91 -13.35
N GLN A 17 -2.51 14.92 -13.07
CA GLN A 17 -2.55 15.56 -11.76
C GLN A 17 -2.88 14.51 -10.71
N TYR A 18 -1.87 14.10 -9.94
CA TYR A 18 -2.04 13.18 -8.83
C TYR A 18 -2.76 13.92 -7.70
N HIS A 19 -4.07 13.73 -7.59
CA HIS A 19 -4.81 14.12 -6.40
C HIS A 19 -4.60 13.04 -5.34
N PRO A 20 -3.91 13.33 -4.22
CA PRO A 20 -3.76 12.37 -3.16
C PRO A 20 -5.15 12.03 -2.60
N PRO A 21 -5.41 10.75 -2.26
CA PRO A 21 -6.68 10.38 -1.65
C PRO A 21 -6.85 11.15 -0.34
N ASN A 22 -8.10 11.49 -0.01
CA ASN A 22 -8.40 12.07 1.29
C ASN A 22 -7.87 11.15 2.40
N PRO A 23 -7.23 11.69 3.45
CA PRO A 23 -6.73 10.88 4.54
C PRO A 23 -7.88 10.12 5.20
N PRO A 24 -7.63 8.90 5.69
CA PRO A 24 -8.68 8.04 6.22
C PRO A 24 -9.16 8.48 7.60
N ASN A 25 -10.44 8.25 7.87
CA ASN A 25 -11.05 8.58 9.16
C ASN A 25 -10.91 7.44 10.18
N GLN A 26 -10.62 6.21 9.74
CA GLN A 26 -10.33 5.07 10.62
C GLN A 26 -9.09 4.31 10.16
N ILE A 27 -8.19 4.05 11.12
CA ILE A 27 -6.90 3.43 10.85
C ILE A 27 -6.76 2.17 11.71
N PHE A 28 -6.54 1.05 11.06
CA PHE A 28 -6.23 -0.26 11.64
C PHE A 28 -4.75 -0.54 11.47
N ILE A 29 -4.09 -0.92 12.56
CA ILE A 29 -2.68 -1.31 12.50
C ILE A 29 -2.58 -2.83 12.31
N LEU A 30 -2.14 -3.30 11.15
CA LEU A 30 -1.84 -4.73 10.96
C LEU A 30 -0.38 -4.98 11.29
N SER A 31 -0.15 -5.68 12.40
CA SER A 31 1.18 -6.05 12.82
C SER A 31 1.22 -7.53 13.14
N GLY A 32 2.33 -8.19 12.82
CA GLY A 32 2.47 -9.61 13.09
C GLY A 32 3.52 -10.28 12.22
N GLN A 33 3.62 -11.59 12.32
CA GLN A 33 4.60 -12.36 11.54
C GLN A 33 4.12 -12.61 10.10
N SER A 34 4.74 -13.57 9.40
CA SER A 34 4.52 -13.84 7.97
C SER A 34 3.07 -14.08 7.58
N ASN A 35 2.24 -14.64 8.48
CA ASN A 35 0.82 -14.88 8.18
C ASN A 35 0.03 -13.57 8.08
N MET A 36 0.39 -12.55 8.88
CA MET A 36 -0.17 -11.21 8.75
C MET A 36 0.38 -10.51 7.51
N ALA A 37 1.67 -10.71 7.22
CA ALA A 37 2.31 -10.14 6.04
C ALA A 37 1.83 -10.72 4.69
N GLY A 38 1.01 -11.78 4.73
CA GLY A 38 0.41 -12.40 3.55
C GLY A 38 1.32 -13.36 2.81
N ARG A 39 0.93 -14.63 2.71
CA ARG A 39 1.62 -15.69 1.95
C ARG A 39 0.68 -16.53 1.10
N GLY A 40 -0.60 -16.16 1.02
CA GLY A 40 -1.56 -16.84 0.14
C GLY A 40 -1.10 -16.72 -1.31
N GLY A 41 -1.12 -17.83 -2.04
CA GLY A 41 -0.71 -17.89 -3.45
C GLY A 41 0.79 -17.77 -3.70
N VAL A 42 1.64 -17.72 -2.67
CA VAL A 42 3.10 -17.71 -2.86
C VAL A 42 3.59 -19.14 -3.13
N ILE A 43 4.06 -19.38 -4.35
CA ILE A 43 4.50 -20.69 -4.85
C ILE A 43 5.99 -20.64 -5.23
N LYS A 44 6.64 -21.81 -5.23
CA LYS A 44 8.00 -21.93 -5.74
C LYS A 44 7.95 -22.13 -7.25
N ASP A 45 8.44 -21.16 -8.00
CA ASP A 45 8.68 -21.31 -9.43
C ASP A 45 9.91 -22.21 -9.63
N HIS A 46 9.69 -23.39 -10.19
CA HIS A 46 10.73 -24.39 -10.43
C HIS A 46 11.63 -24.04 -11.63
N HIS A 47 11.16 -23.24 -12.59
CA HIS A 47 11.94 -22.81 -13.74
C HIS A 47 12.92 -21.69 -13.36
N LEU A 48 12.47 -20.77 -12.50
CA LEU A 48 13.24 -19.61 -12.07
C LEU A 48 13.95 -19.82 -10.72
N ASN A 49 13.72 -20.98 -10.08
CA ASN A 49 14.17 -21.34 -8.74
C ASN A 49 13.97 -20.20 -7.70
N ARG A 50 12.81 -19.54 -7.77
CA ARG A 50 12.45 -18.41 -6.89
C ARG A 50 11.01 -18.52 -6.41
N TRP A 51 10.71 -17.88 -5.29
CA TRP A 51 9.32 -17.74 -4.85
C TRP A 51 8.64 -16.65 -5.69
N VAL A 52 7.38 -16.88 -6.06
CA VAL A 52 6.54 -15.94 -6.81
C VAL A 52 5.13 -15.98 -6.23
N TRP A 53 4.42 -14.86 -6.25
CA TRP A 53 2.98 -14.84 -5.98
C TRP A 53 2.22 -15.12 -7.27
N ASP A 54 1.23 -16.01 -7.21
CA ASP A 54 0.37 -16.39 -8.33
C ASP A 54 -0.56 -15.27 -8.83
N LYS A 55 -0.64 -14.16 -8.10
CA LYS A 55 -1.50 -12.99 -8.37
C LYS A 55 -2.99 -13.29 -8.33
N VAL A 56 -3.39 -14.42 -7.75
CA VAL A 56 -4.80 -14.75 -7.55
C VAL A 56 -5.29 -13.96 -6.34
N VAL A 57 -6.32 -13.14 -6.56
CA VAL A 57 -6.97 -12.32 -5.54
C VAL A 57 -8.42 -12.80 -5.39
N PRO A 58 -8.82 -13.35 -4.23
CA PRO A 58 -10.22 -13.68 -3.95
C PRO A 58 -11.12 -12.43 -4.03
N SER A 59 -12.41 -12.62 -4.34
CA SER A 59 -13.38 -11.52 -4.46
C SER A 59 -13.49 -10.67 -3.18
N GLU A 60 -13.36 -11.31 -2.02
CA GLU A 60 -13.40 -10.67 -0.70
C GLU A 60 -12.19 -9.75 -0.48
N CYS A 61 -11.12 -9.93 -1.27
CA CYS A 61 -9.91 -9.12 -1.23
C CYS A 61 -9.87 -8.08 -2.36
N SER A 62 -10.98 -7.84 -3.07
CA SER A 62 -11.06 -6.87 -4.15
C SER A 62 -10.67 -5.47 -3.66
N PRO A 63 -9.93 -4.69 -4.46
CA PRO A 63 -9.65 -3.29 -4.14
C PRO A 63 -10.93 -2.45 -4.15
N ASP A 64 -10.93 -1.41 -3.32
CA ASP A 64 -11.99 -0.41 -3.24
C ASP A 64 -11.34 0.96 -2.97
N SER A 65 -11.83 2.01 -3.63
CA SER A 65 -11.32 3.38 -3.49
C SER A 65 -11.40 3.96 -2.07
N SER A 66 -12.24 3.38 -1.21
CA SER A 66 -12.40 3.73 0.21
C SER A 66 -11.49 2.94 1.15
N ILE A 67 -10.73 1.96 0.64
CA ILE A 67 -9.72 1.23 1.39
C ILE A 67 -8.34 1.75 1.00
N LEU A 68 -7.66 2.40 1.94
CA LEU A 68 -6.32 2.92 1.72
C LEU A 68 -5.28 2.08 2.46
N ARG A 69 -4.03 2.16 1.97
CA ARG A 69 -2.84 1.57 2.58
C ARG A 69 -1.77 2.64 2.74
N LEU A 70 -1.06 2.61 3.86
CA LEU A 70 0.10 3.47 4.05
C LEU A 70 1.33 2.82 3.42
N ARG A 71 1.86 3.45 2.38
CA ARG A 71 3.10 3.03 1.72
C ARG A 71 4.32 3.15 2.63
N ALA A 72 5.41 2.51 2.24
CA ALA A 72 6.70 2.67 2.91
C ALA A 72 7.24 4.12 2.90
N ASP A 73 6.81 4.95 1.95
CA ASP A 73 7.17 6.37 1.86
C ASP A 73 6.17 7.32 2.57
N LEU A 74 5.31 6.76 3.43
CA LEU A 74 4.32 7.48 4.24
C LEU A 74 3.24 8.22 3.43
N ARG A 75 2.95 7.75 2.20
CA ARG A 75 1.82 8.23 1.41
C ARG A 75 0.66 7.23 1.43
N TRP A 76 -0.55 7.76 1.40
CA TRP A 76 -1.76 6.95 1.24
C TRP A 76 -1.97 6.60 -0.23
N GLU A 77 -2.28 5.34 -0.50
CA GLU A 77 -2.70 4.86 -1.81
C GLU A 77 -3.86 3.87 -1.67
N GLU A 78 -4.58 3.61 -2.76
CA GLU A 78 -5.59 2.55 -2.81
C GLU A 78 -4.97 1.19 -2.45
N ALA A 79 -5.57 0.49 -1.50
CA ALA A 79 -5.05 -0.77 -0.99
C ALA A 79 -5.24 -1.91 -2.01
N ARG A 80 -4.16 -2.66 -2.26
CA ARG A 80 -4.13 -3.82 -3.15
C ARG A 80 -3.23 -4.90 -2.56
N GLU A 81 -3.61 -6.17 -2.71
CA GLU A 81 -2.70 -7.26 -2.36
C GLU A 81 -1.47 -7.30 -3.30
N PRO A 82 -0.28 -7.66 -2.81
CA PRO A 82 0.06 -7.94 -1.42
C PRO A 82 0.30 -6.66 -0.63
N LEU A 83 -0.42 -6.46 0.48
CA LEU A 83 -0.34 -5.20 1.23
C LEU A 83 1.08 -4.91 1.78
N HIS A 84 1.82 -5.95 2.16
CA HIS A 84 3.15 -5.82 2.76
C HIS A 84 4.30 -5.78 1.74
N ALA A 85 4.05 -5.65 0.44
CA ALA A 85 5.08 -5.82 -0.60
C ALA A 85 6.28 -4.84 -0.47
N ASP A 86 6.04 -3.59 -0.07
CA ASP A 86 7.08 -2.57 0.19
C ASP A 86 7.51 -2.50 1.68
N ILE A 87 7.04 -3.45 2.50
CA ILE A 87 7.23 -3.47 3.96
C ILE A 87 8.05 -4.68 4.40
N ASP A 88 7.70 -5.88 3.94
CA ASP A 88 8.46 -7.10 4.15
C ASP A 88 9.41 -7.37 2.96
N THR A 89 10.21 -6.35 2.61
CA THR A 89 11.04 -6.28 1.39
C THR A 89 12.05 -7.42 1.19
N GLY A 90 12.31 -8.22 2.22
CA GLY A 90 13.18 -9.40 2.13
C GLY A 90 12.46 -10.71 1.76
N LYS A 91 11.14 -10.68 1.53
CA LYS A 91 10.34 -11.88 1.26
C LYS A 91 9.26 -11.58 0.22
N VAL A 92 8.90 -12.61 -0.54
CA VAL A 92 7.74 -12.53 -1.45
C VAL A 92 6.48 -12.57 -0.59
N CYS A 93 5.65 -11.55 -0.74
CA CYS A 93 4.32 -11.47 -0.14
C CYS A 93 3.27 -11.93 -1.14
N GLY A 94 2.17 -12.44 -0.61
CA GLY A 94 0.95 -12.75 -1.34
C GLY A 94 -0.25 -12.29 -0.51
N VAL A 95 -1.41 -12.92 -0.71
CA VAL A 95 -2.64 -12.52 -0.01
C VAL A 95 -2.49 -12.67 1.51
N GLY A 96 -2.90 -11.64 2.24
CA GLY A 96 -3.02 -11.61 3.70
C GLY A 96 -4.48 -11.46 4.16
N PRO A 97 -4.73 -11.29 5.47
CA PRO A 97 -6.08 -11.09 5.99
C PRO A 97 -6.60 -9.66 5.82
N GLY A 98 -5.74 -8.70 5.45
CA GLY A 98 -6.02 -7.27 5.54
C GLY A 98 -7.14 -6.80 4.63
N MET A 99 -7.11 -7.17 3.34
CA MET A 99 -8.15 -6.74 2.39
C MET A 99 -9.52 -7.35 2.71
N ALA A 100 -9.56 -8.65 3.03
CA ALA A 100 -10.80 -9.32 3.45
C ALA A 100 -11.43 -8.67 4.70
N PHE A 101 -10.59 -8.33 5.68
CA PHE A 101 -11.03 -7.60 6.87
C PHE A 101 -11.58 -6.21 6.52
N ALA A 102 -10.87 -5.43 5.70
CA ALA A 102 -11.27 -4.07 5.36
C ALA A 102 -12.58 -4.03 4.55
N ASN A 103 -12.75 -4.94 3.59
CA ASN A 103 -14.00 -5.07 2.84
C ASN A 103 -15.17 -5.46 3.76
N ALA A 104 -14.99 -6.45 4.62
CA ALA A 104 -16.01 -6.84 5.59
C ALA A 104 -16.36 -5.67 6.54
N TRP A 105 -15.37 -4.87 6.94
CA TRP A 105 -15.58 -3.70 7.78
C TRP A 105 -16.44 -2.63 7.10
N ILE A 106 -16.16 -2.28 5.85
CA ILE A 106 -16.95 -1.29 5.10
C ILE A 106 -18.38 -1.78 4.87
N LEU A 107 -18.55 -3.06 4.52
CA LEU A 107 -19.88 -3.65 4.36
C LEU A 107 -20.70 -3.59 5.65
N ALA A 108 -20.05 -3.71 6.81
CA ALA A 108 -20.70 -3.62 8.11
C ALA A 108 -20.91 -2.18 8.61
N ASN A 109 -20.14 -1.20 8.10
CA ASN A 109 -20.11 0.17 8.60
C ASN A 109 -20.25 1.17 7.43
N SER A 110 -21.49 1.58 7.13
CA SER A 110 -21.77 2.63 6.16
C SER A 110 -20.99 3.92 6.49
N PHE A 111 -20.16 4.40 5.56
CA PHE A 111 -19.43 5.67 5.62
C PHE A 111 -18.13 5.71 6.45
N VAL A 112 -17.28 4.68 6.34
CA VAL A 112 -15.95 4.69 6.96
C VAL A 112 -14.86 4.32 5.96
N THR A 113 -13.94 5.25 5.69
CA THR A 113 -12.66 4.94 5.03
C THR A 113 -11.81 4.12 6.00
N GLY A 114 -11.82 2.80 5.81
CA GLY A 114 -11.02 1.85 6.58
C GLY A 114 -9.61 1.78 6.00
N THR A 115 -8.59 1.80 6.83
CA THR A 115 -7.22 1.87 6.34
C THR A 115 -6.27 1.01 7.11
N ILE A 116 -5.33 0.42 6.39
CA ILE A 116 -4.39 -0.55 6.88
C ILE A 116 -3.01 0.11 7.02
N ALA A 117 -2.55 0.27 8.26
CA ALA A 117 -1.21 0.70 8.61
C ALA A 117 -0.39 -0.53 9.06
N GLU A 118 0.56 -0.96 8.25
CA GLU A 118 1.18 -2.28 8.44
C GLU A 118 2.58 -2.25 9.10
N ALA A 119 2.87 -3.25 9.93
CA ALA A 119 4.16 -3.50 10.56
C ALA A 119 4.55 -4.99 10.48
N SER A 120 5.56 -5.31 9.67
CA SER A 120 6.08 -6.69 9.54
C SER A 120 6.88 -7.13 10.77
N GLY A 121 6.56 -8.30 11.31
CA GLY A 121 7.17 -8.92 12.47
C GLY A 121 8.19 -9.99 12.10
N LYS A 122 9.48 -9.61 12.11
CA LYS A 122 10.58 -10.47 12.62
C LYS A 122 11.63 -9.59 13.32
N LYS A 123 12.21 -10.12 14.41
CA LYS A 123 13.22 -9.49 15.29
C LYS A 123 14.39 -8.87 14.49
N LYS A 124 14.34 -7.59 14.14
CA LYS A 124 15.51 -6.76 13.80
C LYS A 124 15.30 -5.36 14.36
N HIS A 125 16.36 -4.75 14.88
CA HIS A 125 16.34 -3.46 15.61
C HIS A 125 15.62 -2.30 14.89
N GLY A 126 15.49 -2.34 13.55
CA GLY A 126 14.74 -1.34 12.77
C GLY A 126 13.21 -1.37 12.96
N LEU A 127 12.65 -2.45 13.52
CA LEU A 127 11.20 -2.64 13.72
C LEU A 127 10.58 -1.61 14.68
N LYS A 128 11.28 -1.28 15.76
CA LYS A 128 10.82 -0.24 16.71
C LYS A 128 10.79 1.15 16.08
N HIS A 129 11.62 1.39 15.06
CA HIS A 129 11.72 2.71 14.43
C HIS A 129 10.52 2.96 13.52
N ARG A 130 10.19 2.02 12.64
CA ARG A 130 9.11 2.20 11.66
C ARG A 130 7.73 2.23 12.30
N SER A 131 7.44 1.36 13.28
CA SER A 131 6.16 1.45 14.02
C SER A 131 6.03 2.80 14.73
N LYS A 132 7.12 3.37 15.25
CA LYS A 132 7.12 4.73 15.81
C LYS A 132 6.93 5.80 14.74
N GLU A 133 7.50 5.66 13.55
CA GLU A 133 7.31 6.60 12.44
C GLU A 133 5.89 6.57 11.91
N VAL A 134 5.28 5.39 11.76
CA VAL A 134 3.87 5.25 11.41
C VAL A 134 3.01 5.88 12.50
N ILE A 135 3.21 5.55 13.78
CA ILE A 135 2.45 6.18 14.87
C ILE A 135 2.63 7.70 14.87
N LYS A 136 3.84 8.22 14.62
CA LYS A 136 4.11 9.67 14.48
C LYS A 136 3.46 10.28 13.24
N SER A 137 3.36 9.57 12.12
CA SER A 137 2.68 10.07 10.92
C SER A 137 1.16 10.09 11.09
N LEU A 138 0.63 9.26 11.99
CA LEU A 138 -0.79 9.22 12.34
C LEU A 138 -1.20 10.25 13.39
N THR A 139 -0.25 10.80 14.16
CA THR A 139 -0.56 11.93 15.06
C THR A 139 -0.76 13.22 14.26
N PRO A 140 -1.84 13.98 14.49
CA PRO A 140 -2.00 15.31 13.88
C PRO A 140 -0.77 16.14 14.21
N ARG A 141 -0.15 16.79 13.21
CA ARG A 141 0.86 17.81 13.51
C ARG A 141 0.17 18.86 14.37
N GLN A 142 0.64 19.05 15.60
CA GLN A 142 0.29 20.22 16.37
C GLN A 142 0.72 21.42 15.52
N CYS A 143 -0.25 22.18 14.98
CA CYS A 143 0.05 23.50 14.44
C CYS A 143 0.63 24.31 15.60
N SER A 144 1.91 24.64 15.50
CA SER A 144 2.57 25.69 16.28
C SER A 144 2.24 27.04 15.67
#